data_AF-A0A955U4R4-F1
#
_entry.id   AF-A0A955U4R4-F1
#
_cell.length_a   1.000
_cell.length_b   1.000
_cell.length_c   1.000
_cell.angle_alpha   90.00
_cell.angle_beta   90.00
_cell.angle_gamma   90.00
#
_symmetry.space_group_name_H-M   'P 1'
#
loop_
_entity.id
_entity.type
_entity.pdbx_description
1 polymer ?
#
loop_
_entity_poly.entity_id
_entity_poly.type
_entity_poly.pdbx_seq_one_letter_code
_entity_poly.pdbx_strand_id
1 'polypeptide(L)'
;QTPTLAMIVRRDQQIAAFVPETFWQVKATFEPVPEGSRFTATFFRPEIEEPKTSAQERPSQDDDAHKEVSHAERLDEPTAQAVAEAARDRPARVDRAERRSTRERPPLLYDLTSLQRRANQRYGLSAQRTLDIAQALYERHKLITYPRTDARYLLPDQVPELPAVLTGLRPVPPYTACVDDLLSRPIAPGPRVVNPAEVGDHPAILPTGRTPSSALDPDEKRVFDLVARRLLAALSADALFDVTKLVVAIDLPEPVAGLAPPLRFRTRGRVCRQQGWRAIDPPGKQVDLELPAVEEADPLLTVGTESVEGVTRPPRPHNDASLLRSMETAGRELDDEALARVMRGCGLGTPATRAAILQVLLDRKYAERRGKDLRATPAGIALIEAIPVDALKSAELTAEWEGRLTQVAEARDRRDAFMHDVSTHLAGIVTALRGAELRVAAFDGPVIGACPACGGQVRERPRRYACDNVGTCRFEVSTRIAKRAISGRMVKQLLTTGRAAPVKGFKSKAGKDFEAGLRWDAEQRKVVFWFEDRPRRTAEPAAPTIGEGAVCPACGEGTVIRGRSALGCSRWREGCGFRAPFPTGGASDLRLPSSGRPADRTRGGRS
;
A
#
# COMPACT_ATOMS: atom_id res chain seq x y z
N GLN A 1 -6.52 3.98 11.31
CA GLN A 1 -7.40 3.69 10.15
C GLN A 1 -8.28 4.90 9.84
N THR A 2 -9.14 5.35 10.76
CA THR A 2 -10.05 6.49 10.54
C THR A 2 -9.32 7.78 10.16
N PRO A 3 -8.23 8.21 10.84
CA PRO A 3 -7.50 9.41 10.42
C PRO A 3 -6.90 9.28 9.01
N THR A 4 -6.41 8.09 8.66
CA THR A 4 -5.90 7.78 7.32
C THR A 4 -6.97 7.88 6.25
N LEU A 5 -8.20 7.41 6.52
CA LEU A 5 -9.33 7.60 5.61
C LEU A 5 -9.71 9.08 5.50
N ALA A 6 -9.71 9.80 6.63
CA ALA A 6 -9.99 11.24 6.65
C ALA A 6 -8.98 12.04 5.81
N MET A 7 -7.70 11.66 5.79
CA MET A 7 -6.69 12.25 4.88
C MET A 7 -7.07 12.10 3.41
N ILE A 8 -7.52 10.91 2.99
CA ILE A 8 -7.97 10.65 1.62
C ILE A 8 -9.23 11.48 1.30
N VAL A 9 -10.23 11.46 2.19
CA VAL A 9 -11.48 12.23 2.02
C VAL A 9 -11.22 13.73 1.92
N ARG A 10 -10.39 14.28 2.82
CA ARG A 10 -10.02 15.71 2.81
C ARG A 10 -9.31 16.09 1.51
N ARG A 11 -8.39 15.26 1.01
CA ARG A 11 -7.74 15.50 -0.28
C ARG A 11 -8.74 15.48 -1.43
N ASP A 12 -9.67 14.53 -1.45
CA ASP A 12 -10.72 14.48 -2.48
C ASP A 12 -11.67 15.69 -2.41
N GLN A 13 -12.01 16.15 -1.20
CA GLN A 13 -12.80 17.37 -1.01
C GLN A 13 -12.04 18.62 -1.47
N GLN A 14 -10.74 18.74 -1.18
CA GLN A 14 -9.88 19.82 -1.69
C GLN A 14 -9.86 19.84 -3.22
N ILE A 15 -9.77 18.67 -3.86
CA ILE A 15 -9.80 18.55 -5.33
C ILE A 15 -11.18 18.96 -5.87
N ALA A 16 -12.26 18.53 -5.23
CA ALA A 16 -13.62 18.82 -5.67
C ALA A 16 -14.00 20.30 -5.48
N ALA A 17 -13.51 20.94 -4.42
CA ALA A 17 -13.73 22.35 -4.12
C ALA A 17 -12.77 23.29 -4.87
N PHE A 18 -11.73 22.75 -5.53
CA PHE A 18 -10.74 23.55 -6.25
C PHE A 18 -11.37 24.21 -7.47
N VAL A 19 -11.28 25.54 -7.54
CA VAL A 19 -11.67 26.33 -8.70
C VAL A 19 -10.39 26.72 -9.45
N PRO A 20 -10.20 26.26 -10.70
CA PRO A 20 -9.05 26.67 -11.50
C PRO A 20 -9.07 28.17 -11.77
N GLU A 21 -7.91 28.79 -11.61
CA GLU A 21 -7.67 30.20 -11.90
C GLU A 21 -6.74 30.30 -13.11
N THR A 22 -7.14 31.07 -14.11
CA THR A 22 -6.27 31.41 -15.24
C THR A 22 -5.30 32.51 -14.83
N PHE A 23 -4.05 32.36 -15.23
CA PHE A 23 -3.00 33.34 -15.01
C PHE A 23 -2.10 33.39 -16.24
N TRP A 24 -1.33 34.48 -16.35
CA TRP A 24 -0.32 34.64 -17.38
C TRP A 24 1.06 34.81 -16.76
N GLN A 25 2.07 34.25 -17.41
CA GLN A 25 3.47 34.50 -17.12
C GLN A 25 4.11 35.20 -18.31
N VAL A 26 4.95 36.19 -18.06
CA VAL A 26 5.77 36.78 -19.13
C VAL A 26 7.15 36.16 -19.08
N LYS A 27 7.60 35.65 -20.22
CA LYS A 27 8.97 35.18 -20.41
C LYS A 27 9.67 36.08 -21.41
N ALA A 28 10.92 36.39 -21.13
CA ALA A 28 11.79 37.14 -22.01
C ALA A 28 13.07 36.35 -22.28
N THR A 29 13.52 36.38 -23.53
CA THR A 29 14.78 35.80 -23.98
C THR A 29 15.80 36.92 -24.10
N PHE A 30 16.92 36.75 -23.42
CA PHE A 30 17.99 37.73 -23.32
C PHE A 30 19.25 37.22 -24.02
N GLU A 31 19.95 38.14 -24.66
CA GLU A 31 21.23 37.92 -25.35
C GLU A 31 22.29 38.86 -24.74
N PRO A 32 23.42 38.33 -24.23
CA PRO A 32 24.53 39.17 -23.77
C PRO A 32 25.14 40.03 -24.88
N VAL A 33 25.68 41.19 -24.51
CA VAL A 33 26.37 42.13 -25.42
C VAL A 33 27.81 42.35 -24.95
N PRO A 34 28.86 42.05 -25.75
CA PRO A 34 28.81 41.45 -27.10
C PRO A 34 28.26 40.02 -27.10
N GLU A 35 27.82 39.56 -28.28
CA GLU A 35 27.01 38.36 -28.53
C GLU A 35 27.42 37.14 -27.67
N GLY A 36 26.45 36.53 -26.99
CA GLY A 36 26.65 35.40 -26.09
C GLY A 36 25.50 34.41 -26.11
N SER A 37 25.59 33.34 -25.30
CA SER A 37 24.54 32.32 -25.25
C SER A 37 23.22 32.89 -24.71
N ARG A 38 22.16 32.79 -25.52
CA ARG A 38 20.81 33.23 -25.15
C ARG A 38 20.25 32.43 -23.99
N PHE A 39 19.45 33.09 -23.16
CA PHE A 39 18.73 32.43 -22.07
C PHE A 39 17.35 33.05 -21.84
N THR A 40 16.42 32.25 -21.33
CA THR A 40 15.07 32.70 -21.00
C THR A 40 14.94 32.93 -19.49
N ALA A 41 14.28 34.02 -19.12
CA ALA A 41 13.92 34.33 -17.74
C ALA A 41 12.44 34.73 -17.65
N THR A 42 11.84 34.52 -16.48
CA THR A 42 10.42 34.78 -16.22
C THR A 42 10.26 36.04 -15.39
N PHE A 43 9.32 36.90 -15.77
CA PHE A 43 8.96 38.08 -15.00
C PHE A 43 8.48 37.70 -13.59
N PHE A 44 8.85 38.49 -12.59
CA PHE A 44 8.32 38.34 -11.24
C PHE A 44 8.20 39.69 -10.53
N ARG A 45 7.24 39.78 -9.61
CA ARG A 45 7.00 40.93 -8.73
C ARG A 45 7.78 40.79 -7.43
N PRO A 46 8.90 41.53 -7.21
CA PRO A 46 9.75 41.36 -6.03
C PRO A 46 9.07 41.77 -4.71
N GLU A 47 8.05 42.61 -4.76
CA GLU A 47 7.26 43.09 -3.61
C GLU A 47 6.29 42.02 -3.05
N ILE A 48 6.01 40.97 -3.83
CA ILE A 48 5.17 39.86 -3.36
C ILE A 48 6.04 38.88 -2.60
N GLU A 49 5.91 38.86 -1.28
CA GLU A 49 6.54 37.85 -0.44
C GLU A 49 6.00 36.46 -0.80
N GLU A 50 6.90 35.57 -1.21
CA GLU A 50 6.57 34.15 -1.34
C GLU A 50 6.48 33.52 0.06
N PRO A 51 5.46 32.70 0.34
CA PRO A 51 5.44 31.94 1.59
C PRO A 51 6.72 31.12 1.69
N LYS A 52 7.49 31.34 2.76
CA LYS A 52 8.71 30.59 3.05
C LYS A 52 8.32 29.14 3.31
N THR A 53 8.33 28.31 2.27
CA THR A 53 8.28 26.86 2.46
C THR A 53 9.49 26.46 3.28
N SER A 54 9.25 25.81 4.42
CA SER A 54 10.33 25.41 5.31
C SER A 54 11.33 24.53 4.55
N ALA A 55 12.60 24.54 4.95
CA ALA A 55 13.66 23.77 4.28
C ALA A 55 13.36 22.26 4.16
N GLN A 56 12.41 21.74 4.95
CA GLN A 56 11.93 20.36 5.02
C GLN A 56 10.60 20.10 4.28
N GLU A 57 9.87 21.17 3.89
CA GLU A 57 8.70 21.13 2.99
C GLU A 57 9.07 21.37 1.53
N ARG A 58 10.34 21.70 1.25
CA ARG A 58 10.86 21.59 -0.10
C ARG A 58 10.45 20.23 -0.62
N PRO A 59 9.67 20.16 -1.73
CA PRO A 59 9.34 18.90 -2.34
C PRO A 59 10.64 18.13 -2.44
N SER A 60 10.67 16.88 -1.95
CA SER A 60 11.81 16.02 -2.29
C SER A 60 11.97 16.10 -3.80
N GLN A 61 13.19 15.98 -4.34
CA GLN A 61 13.36 15.90 -5.81
C GLN A 61 12.42 14.83 -6.44
N ASP A 62 11.93 13.89 -5.63
CA ASP A 62 10.92 12.90 -5.98
C ASP A 62 9.46 13.41 -6.13
N ASP A 63 9.17 14.70 -5.87
CA ASP A 63 7.85 15.34 -6.03
C ASP A 63 7.83 16.44 -7.12
N ASP A 64 8.88 16.55 -7.92
CA ASP A 64 9.13 17.61 -8.92
C ASP A 64 8.06 17.77 -10.03
N ALA A 65 6.97 17.00 -10.00
CA ALA A 65 5.96 16.96 -11.06
C ALA A 65 4.81 17.99 -10.89
N HIS A 66 4.77 18.79 -9.82
CA HIS A 66 3.93 19.99 -9.70
C HIS A 66 4.68 21.09 -8.96
N LYS A 67 5.51 21.83 -9.68
CA LYS A 67 5.95 23.13 -9.18
C LYS A 67 4.79 24.10 -9.46
N GLU A 68 4.04 24.46 -8.43
CA GLU A 68 3.06 25.55 -8.56
C GLU A 68 3.79 26.82 -8.99
N VAL A 69 3.24 27.52 -9.97
CA VAL A 69 3.77 28.81 -10.41
C VAL A 69 3.67 29.78 -9.25
N SER A 70 4.75 30.50 -8.93
CA SER A 70 4.76 31.46 -7.82
C SER A 70 3.71 32.55 -8.03
N HIS A 71 3.04 32.98 -6.96
CA HIS A 71 2.14 34.14 -7.01
C HIS A 71 2.83 35.42 -7.53
N ALA A 72 4.14 35.56 -7.26
CA ALA A 72 4.94 36.65 -7.79
C ALA A 72 5.06 36.63 -9.33
N GLU A 73 4.89 35.47 -9.97
CA GLU A 73 5.00 35.26 -11.42
C GLU A 73 3.64 35.22 -12.13
N ARG A 74 2.52 35.27 -11.40
CA ARG A 74 1.16 35.23 -11.97
C ARG A 74 0.65 36.66 -12.22
N LEU A 75 0.15 36.92 -13.42
CA LEU A 75 -0.48 38.18 -13.83
C LEU A 75 -1.85 37.91 -14.47
N ASP A 76 -2.69 38.95 -14.58
CA ASP A 76 -3.82 38.96 -15.51
C ASP A 76 -3.35 39.19 -16.96
N GLU A 77 -4.21 38.88 -17.93
CA GLU A 77 -3.90 38.95 -19.36
C GLU A 77 -3.47 40.37 -19.81
N PRO A 78 -4.24 41.45 -19.56
CA PRO A 78 -3.83 42.80 -19.95
C PRO A 78 -2.47 43.20 -19.39
N THR A 79 -2.22 42.92 -18.11
CA THR A 79 -0.95 43.24 -17.45
C THR A 79 0.19 42.45 -18.07
N ALA A 80 0.01 41.15 -18.35
CA ALA A 80 1.03 40.32 -18.98
C ALA A 80 1.35 40.76 -20.42
N GLN A 81 0.34 41.13 -21.20
CA GLN A 81 0.53 41.67 -22.55
C GLN A 81 1.32 42.99 -22.51
N ALA A 82 0.93 43.92 -21.63
CA ALA A 82 1.63 45.20 -21.47
C ALA A 82 3.10 45.02 -21.05
N VAL A 83 3.38 44.10 -20.12
CA VAL A 83 4.75 43.76 -19.70
C VAL A 83 5.56 43.13 -20.85
N ALA A 84 4.96 42.23 -21.63
CA ALA A 84 5.63 41.60 -22.77
C ALA A 84 5.96 42.59 -23.89
N GLU A 85 5.06 43.54 -24.16
CA GLU A 85 5.28 44.63 -25.13
C GLU A 85 6.33 45.63 -24.65
N ALA A 86 6.25 46.05 -23.38
CA ALA A 86 7.20 47.00 -22.81
C ALA A 86 8.63 46.46 -22.76
N ALA A 87 8.78 45.14 -22.58
CA ALA A 87 10.09 44.47 -22.58
C ALA A 87 10.66 44.20 -23.99
N ARG A 88 9.85 44.27 -25.05
CA ARG A 88 10.25 43.87 -26.41
C ARG A 88 11.36 44.78 -26.97
N ASP A 89 12.40 44.16 -27.54
CA ASP A 89 13.53 44.83 -28.20
C ASP A 89 14.20 45.92 -27.34
N ARG A 90 14.13 45.79 -26.01
CA ARG A 90 14.72 46.74 -25.06
C ARG A 90 16.13 46.32 -24.62
N PRO A 91 17.01 47.31 -24.38
CA PRO A 91 18.22 47.06 -23.61
C PRO A 91 17.83 46.65 -22.20
N ALA A 92 18.57 45.69 -21.67
CA ALA A 92 18.43 45.19 -20.31
C ALA A 92 19.82 45.12 -19.67
N ARG A 93 19.86 44.92 -18.35
CA ARG A 93 21.11 44.65 -17.64
C ARG A 93 20.93 43.51 -16.67
N VAL A 94 22.02 42.82 -16.37
CA VAL A 94 22.05 41.94 -15.21
C VAL A 94 21.96 42.79 -13.94
N ASP A 95 20.87 42.64 -13.19
CA ASP A 95 20.67 43.31 -11.91
C ASP A 95 21.28 42.50 -10.76
N ARG A 96 21.29 41.17 -10.86
CA ARG A 96 21.96 40.29 -9.90
C ARG A 96 22.46 39.02 -10.58
N ALA A 97 23.72 38.65 -10.30
CA ALA A 97 24.29 37.38 -10.74
C ALA A 97 24.86 36.60 -9.55
N GLU A 98 24.18 35.53 -9.13
CA GLU A 98 24.69 34.65 -8.08
C GLU A 98 25.18 33.34 -8.67
N ARG A 99 26.44 33.01 -8.43
CA ARG A 99 27.01 31.69 -8.71
C ARG A 99 27.45 31.05 -7.42
N ARG A 100 27.03 29.81 -7.21
CA ARG A 100 27.42 29.04 -6.04
C ARG A 100 27.59 27.58 -6.38
N SER A 101 28.67 26.99 -5.90
CA SER A 101 28.81 25.55 -5.87
C SER A 101 28.04 25.01 -4.67
N THR A 102 27.15 24.06 -4.93
CA THR A 102 26.31 23.40 -3.94
C THR A 102 26.56 21.91 -3.97
N ARG A 103 26.52 21.29 -2.80
CA ARG A 103 26.62 19.85 -2.65
C ARG A 103 25.26 19.25 -2.35
N GLU A 104 24.98 18.13 -2.96
CA GLU A 104 23.85 17.28 -2.66
C GLU A 104 24.36 15.99 -2.05
N ARG A 105 24.17 15.87 -0.74
CA ARG A 105 24.60 14.70 0.02
C ARG A 105 23.79 13.47 -0.38
N PRO A 106 24.37 12.25 -0.27
CA PRO A 106 23.62 11.03 -0.46
C PRO A 106 22.35 10.97 0.39
N PRO A 107 21.29 10.33 -0.12
CA PRO A 107 20.11 10.04 0.68
C PRO A 107 20.46 9.07 1.82
N LEU A 108 19.74 9.16 2.93
CA LEU A 108 19.88 8.22 4.06
C LEU A 108 19.48 6.80 3.64
N LEU A 109 19.92 5.79 4.41
CA LEU A 109 19.54 4.41 4.18
C LEU A 109 18.03 4.21 4.29
N TYR A 110 17.54 3.07 3.81
CA TYR A 110 16.11 2.80 3.85
C TYR A 110 15.67 2.34 5.23
N ASP A 111 14.61 2.97 5.72
CA ASP A 111 13.61 2.33 6.59
C ASP A 111 12.52 1.69 5.71
N LEU A 112 11.51 1.05 6.31
CA LEU A 112 10.42 0.44 5.56
C LEU A 112 9.61 1.47 4.74
N THR A 113 9.33 2.64 5.31
CA THR A 113 8.42 3.63 4.72
C THR A 113 9.05 4.28 3.49
N SER A 114 10.31 4.66 3.58
CA SER A 114 11.10 5.23 2.50
C SER A 114 11.38 4.21 1.38
N LEU A 115 11.56 2.92 1.71
CA LEU A 115 11.62 1.84 0.71
C LEU A 115 10.28 1.70 -0.03
N GLN A 116 9.16 1.63 0.70
CA GLN A 116 7.82 1.56 0.12
C GLN A 116 7.52 2.75 -0.80
N ARG A 117 7.86 3.97 -0.36
CA ARG A 117 7.69 5.18 -1.16
C ARG A 117 8.51 5.13 -2.44
N ARG A 118 9.79 4.73 -2.37
CA ARG A 118 10.65 4.63 -3.56
C ARG A 118 10.16 3.56 -4.53
N ALA A 119 9.77 2.38 -4.02
CA ALA A 119 9.25 1.30 -4.83
C ALA A 119 7.94 1.68 -5.54
N ASN A 120 7.07 2.43 -4.87
CA ASN A 120 5.86 2.97 -5.48
C ASN A 120 6.17 4.00 -6.58
N GLN A 121 7.09 4.94 -6.33
CA GLN A 121 7.47 5.97 -7.29
C GLN A 121 8.11 5.38 -8.55
N ARG A 122 9.10 4.48 -8.39
CA ARG A 122 9.82 3.89 -9.54
C ARG A 122 9.02 2.82 -10.26
N TYR A 123 8.29 1.97 -9.53
CA TYR A 123 7.73 0.74 -10.08
C TYR A 123 6.21 0.61 -9.91
N GLY A 124 5.56 1.54 -9.22
CA GLY A 124 4.11 1.48 -8.96
C GLY A 124 3.69 0.40 -7.96
N LEU A 125 4.64 -0.20 -7.23
CA LEU A 125 4.34 -1.21 -6.22
C LEU A 125 3.54 -0.59 -5.06
N SER A 126 2.55 -1.31 -4.55
CA SER A 126 1.83 -0.88 -3.36
C SER A 126 2.72 -1.00 -2.12
N ALA A 127 2.35 -0.28 -1.04
CA ALA A 127 3.03 -0.38 0.24
C ALA A 127 3.05 -1.83 0.76
N GLN A 128 1.91 -2.52 0.67
CA GLN A 128 1.77 -3.91 1.12
C GLN A 128 2.62 -4.86 0.25
N ARG A 129 2.56 -4.74 -1.08
CA ARG A 129 3.36 -5.59 -1.97
C ARG A 129 4.86 -5.41 -1.72
N THR A 130 5.31 -4.17 -1.49
CA THR A 130 6.71 -3.90 -1.16
C THR A 130 7.12 -4.54 0.17
N LEU A 131 6.26 -4.47 1.20
CA LEU A 131 6.51 -5.15 2.48
C LEU A 131 6.59 -6.67 2.31
N ASP A 132 5.66 -7.28 1.56
CA ASP A 132 5.65 -8.72 1.32
C ASP A 132 6.94 -9.17 0.59
N ILE A 133 7.39 -8.40 -0.39
CA ILE A 133 8.65 -8.65 -1.10
C ILE A 133 9.85 -8.50 -0.16
N ALA A 134 9.91 -7.42 0.62
CA ALA A 134 11.01 -7.20 1.56
C ALA A 134 11.07 -8.34 2.61
N GLN A 135 9.91 -8.82 3.08
CA GLN A 135 9.84 -10.00 3.95
C GLN A 135 10.37 -11.26 3.27
N ALA A 136 10.00 -11.52 2.02
CA ALA A 136 10.55 -12.65 1.26
C ALA A 136 12.08 -12.52 1.08
N LEU A 137 12.58 -11.32 0.80
CA LEU A 137 14.02 -11.06 0.68
C LEU A 137 14.76 -11.27 2.01
N TYR A 138 14.12 -11.01 3.15
CA TYR A 138 14.68 -11.22 4.49
C TYR A 138 14.60 -12.69 4.94
N GLU A 139 13.40 -13.29 4.97
CA GLU A 139 13.18 -14.60 5.59
C GLU A 139 13.56 -15.76 4.66
N ARG A 140 13.11 -15.69 3.40
CA ARG A 140 13.29 -16.77 2.41
C ARG A 140 14.65 -16.69 1.75
N HIS A 141 15.01 -15.53 1.22
CA HIS A 141 16.22 -15.37 0.41
C HIS A 141 17.44 -14.94 1.25
N LYS A 142 17.21 -14.35 2.43
CA LYS A 142 18.27 -13.84 3.34
C LYS A 142 19.22 -12.84 2.66
N LEU A 143 18.68 -12.04 1.73
CA LEU A 143 19.43 -11.06 0.94
C LEU A 143 19.43 -9.67 1.56
N ILE A 144 18.46 -9.34 2.41
CA ILE A 144 18.40 -8.08 3.14
C ILE A 144 18.26 -8.31 4.65
N THR A 145 18.56 -7.30 5.46
CA THR A 145 18.32 -7.26 6.91
C THR A 145 16.82 -7.05 7.22
N TYR A 146 16.46 -7.14 8.50
CA TYR A 146 15.08 -7.05 8.96
C TYR A 146 14.36 -5.80 8.41
N PRO A 147 13.28 -5.96 7.62
CA PRO A 147 12.74 -4.87 6.82
C PRO A 147 11.65 -4.06 7.53
N ARG A 148 11.27 -4.37 8.78
CA ARG A 148 10.25 -3.60 9.53
C ARG A 148 10.90 -2.67 10.56
N THR A 149 11.87 -1.90 10.08
CA THR A 149 12.56 -0.85 10.84
C THR A 149 12.04 0.53 10.45
N ASP A 150 12.10 1.48 11.37
CA ASP A 150 11.93 2.91 11.19
C ASP A 150 13.27 3.68 11.12
N ALA A 151 14.39 3.02 11.40
CA ALA A 151 15.71 3.61 11.39
C ALA A 151 16.30 3.70 9.96
N ARG A 152 17.09 4.75 9.74
CA ARG A 152 17.80 5.01 8.47
C ARG A 152 19.31 5.11 8.62
N TYR A 153 19.83 4.58 9.73
CA TYR A 153 21.22 4.67 10.13
C TYR A 153 21.80 3.29 10.44
N LEU A 154 23.13 3.23 10.41
CA LEU A 154 23.93 2.11 10.88
C LEU A 154 24.30 2.30 12.35
N LEU A 155 24.54 1.18 13.02
CA LEU A 155 25.28 1.12 14.27
C LEU A 155 26.80 1.06 13.99
N PRO A 156 27.66 1.52 14.92
CA PRO A 156 29.11 1.52 14.73
C PRO A 156 29.72 0.14 14.49
N ASP A 157 29.15 -0.91 15.09
CA ASP A 157 29.59 -2.31 14.97
C ASP A 157 29.29 -2.93 13.59
N GLN A 158 28.41 -2.32 12.80
CA GLN A 158 28.12 -2.76 11.43
C GLN A 158 29.16 -2.25 10.41
N VAL A 159 29.93 -1.22 10.74
CA VAL A 159 30.92 -0.62 9.81
C VAL A 159 32.00 -1.62 9.38
N PRO A 160 32.60 -2.42 10.29
CA PRO A 160 33.57 -3.45 9.92
C PRO A 160 33.03 -4.54 8.99
N GLU A 161 31.71 -4.74 8.91
CA GLU A 161 31.08 -5.76 8.05
C GLU A 161 30.89 -5.29 6.60
N LEU A 162 30.88 -3.98 6.37
CA LEU A 162 30.60 -3.38 5.07
C LEU A 162 31.53 -3.89 3.93
N PRO A 163 32.84 -4.09 4.11
CA PRO A 163 33.69 -4.65 3.05
C PRO A 163 33.20 -6.02 2.54
N ALA A 164 32.74 -6.89 3.44
CA ALA A 164 32.19 -8.19 3.06
C ALA A 164 30.85 -8.04 2.33
N VAL A 165 29.99 -7.13 2.80
CA VAL A 165 28.72 -6.80 2.14
C VAL A 165 28.95 -6.32 0.70
N LEU A 166 29.87 -5.37 0.51
CA LEU A 166 30.22 -4.84 -0.81
C LEU A 166 30.82 -5.91 -1.73
N THR A 167 31.71 -6.76 -1.20
CA THR A 167 32.30 -7.88 -1.96
C THR A 167 31.21 -8.81 -2.51
N GLY A 168 30.17 -9.07 -1.73
CA GLY A 168 29.01 -9.85 -2.15
C GLY A 168 28.15 -9.24 -3.26
N LEU A 169 28.14 -7.91 -3.35
CA LEU A 169 27.43 -7.14 -4.38
C LEU A 169 28.26 -7.00 -5.67
N ARG A 170 29.59 -7.10 -5.59
CA ARG A 170 30.53 -6.96 -6.71
C ARG A 170 30.16 -7.74 -7.98
N PRO A 171 29.66 -9.00 -7.92
CA PRO A 171 29.33 -9.78 -9.10
C PRO A 171 28.12 -9.27 -9.89
N VAL A 172 27.34 -8.33 -9.34
CA VAL A 172 26.17 -7.76 -10.01
C VAL A 172 26.65 -6.62 -10.92
N PRO A 173 26.58 -6.76 -12.26
CA PRO A 173 27.31 -5.86 -13.18
C PRO A 173 27.02 -4.36 -13.00
N PRO A 174 25.77 -3.92 -12.72
CA PRO A 174 25.51 -2.51 -12.45
C PRO A 174 26.18 -1.93 -11.20
N TYR A 175 26.70 -2.76 -10.30
CA TYR A 175 27.32 -2.31 -9.04
C TYR A 175 28.84 -2.38 -9.06
N THR A 176 29.43 -3.20 -9.95
CA THR A 176 30.84 -3.56 -9.93
C THR A 176 31.78 -2.35 -9.85
N ALA A 177 31.63 -1.37 -10.75
CA ALA A 177 32.50 -0.19 -10.78
C ALA A 177 32.42 0.65 -9.50
N CYS A 178 31.21 0.80 -8.92
CA CYS A 178 31.01 1.54 -7.67
C CYS A 178 31.59 0.77 -6.48
N VAL A 179 31.41 -0.55 -6.45
CA VAL A 179 31.98 -1.42 -5.42
C VAL A 179 33.52 -1.38 -5.45
N ASP A 180 34.12 -1.43 -6.64
CA ASP A 180 35.58 -1.36 -6.81
C ASP A 180 36.13 -0.01 -6.31
N ASP A 181 35.49 1.12 -6.63
CA ASP A 181 35.84 2.45 -6.08
C ASP A 181 35.75 2.47 -4.55
N LEU A 182 34.64 1.98 -3.99
CA LEU A 182 34.42 1.99 -2.54
C LEU A 182 35.42 1.10 -1.80
N LEU A 183 35.79 -0.05 -2.36
CA LEU A 183 36.76 -0.97 -1.78
C LEU A 183 38.22 -0.52 -1.97
N SER A 184 38.48 0.45 -2.85
CA SER A 184 39.83 1.01 -3.05
C SER A 184 40.31 1.91 -1.89
N ARG A 185 39.41 2.26 -0.97
CA ARG A 185 39.67 3.13 0.18
C ARG A 185 39.09 2.56 1.49
N PRO A 186 39.60 2.96 2.66
CA PRO A 186 39.00 2.60 3.94
C PRO A 186 37.53 3.03 4.03
N ILE A 187 36.64 2.12 4.42
CA ILE A 187 35.20 2.40 4.58
C ILE A 187 34.98 2.97 5.98
N ALA A 188 34.88 4.31 6.06
CA ALA A 188 34.64 5.03 7.30
C ALA A 188 33.51 6.07 7.12
N PRO A 189 32.25 5.62 7.05
CA PRO A 189 31.11 6.51 6.88
C PRO A 189 30.91 7.42 8.11
N GLY A 190 30.60 8.69 7.87
CA GLY A 190 30.40 9.68 8.93
C GLY A 190 29.04 9.60 9.65
N PRO A 191 28.75 10.56 10.55
CA PRO A 191 27.57 10.53 11.43
C PRO A 191 26.22 10.63 10.69
N ARG A 192 26.23 10.97 9.40
CA ARG A 192 25.03 10.96 8.57
C ARG A 192 24.57 9.54 8.24
N VAL A 193 25.48 8.57 8.23
CA VAL A 193 25.18 7.17 7.92
C VAL A 193 25.24 6.33 9.19
N VAL A 194 26.19 6.61 10.10
CA VAL A 194 26.34 5.91 11.38
C VAL A 194 25.83 6.82 12.50
N ASN A 195 24.70 6.49 13.10
CA ASN A 195 24.16 7.29 14.20
C ASN A 195 23.37 6.41 15.18
N PRO A 196 24.01 5.90 16.25
CA PRO A 196 23.34 5.01 17.19
C PRO A 196 22.20 5.68 17.97
N ALA A 197 22.21 7.02 18.11
CA ALA A 197 21.13 7.75 18.79
C ALA A 197 19.83 7.78 17.98
N GLU A 198 19.91 7.51 16.67
CA GLU A 198 18.77 7.48 15.76
C GLU A 198 18.40 6.04 15.34
N VAL A 199 18.96 5.04 16.02
CA VAL A 199 18.63 3.62 15.83
C VAL A 199 17.87 3.14 17.06
N GLY A 200 16.61 2.75 16.85
CA GLY A 200 15.81 2.06 17.87
C GLY A 200 16.17 0.58 17.94
N ASP A 201 15.16 -0.29 17.97
CA ASP A 201 15.37 -1.75 18.10
C ASP A 201 16.13 -2.38 16.91
N HIS A 202 16.05 -1.76 15.74
CA HIS A 202 16.60 -2.30 14.50
C HIS A 202 17.26 -1.21 13.65
N PRO A 203 18.48 -1.43 13.11
CA PRO A 203 19.13 -0.51 12.20
C PRO A 203 18.44 -0.50 10.83
N ALA A 204 18.94 0.31 9.91
CA ALA A 204 18.42 0.43 8.55
C ALA A 204 18.41 -0.90 7.77
N ILE A 205 17.58 -0.93 6.71
CA ILE A 205 17.49 -2.04 5.77
C ILE A 205 18.73 -2.03 4.86
N LEU A 206 19.50 -3.12 4.91
CA LEU A 206 20.75 -3.31 4.19
C LEU A 206 20.76 -4.63 3.43
N PRO A 207 21.54 -4.75 2.34
CA PRO A 207 21.88 -6.04 1.81
C PRO A 207 22.79 -6.81 2.80
N THR A 208 22.67 -8.14 2.85
CA THR A 208 23.47 -8.99 3.75
C THR A 208 24.86 -9.33 3.21
N GLY A 209 25.17 -8.95 1.96
CA GLY A 209 26.38 -9.40 1.27
C GLY A 209 26.26 -10.78 0.62
N ARG A 210 25.09 -11.43 0.70
CA ARG A 210 24.85 -12.62 -0.11
C ARG A 210 24.61 -12.21 -1.56
N THR A 211 25.34 -12.81 -2.49
CA THR A 211 25.13 -12.56 -3.92
C THR A 211 23.74 -13.07 -4.33
N PRO A 212 22.90 -12.22 -4.96
CA PRO A 212 21.57 -12.62 -5.40
C PRO A 212 21.67 -13.78 -6.40
N SER A 213 20.88 -14.84 -6.18
CA SER A 213 20.75 -15.92 -7.15
C SER A 213 19.87 -15.50 -8.34
N SER A 214 19.94 -16.25 -9.45
CA SER A 214 19.08 -16.03 -10.62
C SER A 214 17.58 -16.26 -10.35
N ALA A 215 17.21 -16.85 -9.21
CA ALA A 215 15.86 -17.33 -8.87
C ALA A 215 14.88 -16.24 -8.36
N LEU A 216 15.31 -14.98 -8.23
CA LEU A 216 14.42 -13.89 -7.82
C LEU A 216 13.42 -13.51 -8.92
N ASP A 217 12.18 -13.25 -8.52
CA ASP A 217 11.18 -12.68 -9.44
C ASP A 217 11.53 -11.21 -9.81
N PRO A 218 10.93 -10.65 -10.88
CA PRO A 218 11.26 -9.29 -11.33
C PRO A 218 11.06 -8.19 -10.28
N ASP A 219 10.03 -8.29 -9.44
CA ASP A 219 9.76 -7.28 -8.40
C ASP A 219 10.67 -7.49 -7.18
N GLU A 220 11.01 -8.73 -6.83
CA GLU A 220 12.05 -9.03 -5.85
C GLU A 220 13.40 -8.45 -6.27
N LYS A 221 13.80 -8.61 -7.54
CA LYS A 221 15.01 -8.00 -8.10
C LYS A 221 14.97 -6.48 -7.99
N ARG A 222 13.84 -5.86 -8.32
CA ARG A 222 13.65 -4.40 -8.24
C ARG A 222 13.78 -3.87 -6.81
N VAL A 223 13.15 -4.52 -5.84
CA VAL A 223 13.21 -4.08 -4.43
C VAL A 223 14.60 -4.31 -3.84
N PHE A 224 15.24 -5.44 -4.14
CA PHE A 224 16.63 -5.68 -3.75
C PHE A 224 17.57 -4.62 -4.37
N ASP A 225 17.40 -4.29 -5.66
CA ASP A 225 18.21 -3.29 -6.35
C ASP A 225 18.10 -1.90 -5.71
N LEU A 226 16.90 -1.50 -5.25
CA LEU A 226 16.74 -0.28 -4.47
C LEU A 226 17.62 -0.32 -3.20
N VAL A 227 17.51 -1.38 -2.40
CA VAL A 227 18.25 -1.53 -1.13
C VAL A 227 19.76 -1.52 -1.38
N ALA A 228 20.24 -2.26 -2.37
CA ALA A 228 21.66 -2.32 -2.72
C ALA A 228 22.19 -0.97 -3.21
N ARG A 229 21.53 -0.32 -4.18
CA ARG A 229 21.93 1.00 -4.69
C ARG A 229 21.91 2.06 -3.60
N ARG A 230 20.99 1.97 -2.64
CA ARG A 230 20.92 2.93 -1.54
C ARG A 230 22.11 2.82 -0.59
N LEU A 231 22.57 1.60 -0.26
CA LEU A 231 23.80 1.43 0.51
C LEU A 231 25.00 1.99 -0.26
N LEU A 232 25.14 1.63 -1.55
CA LEU A 232 26.24 2.13 -2.39
C LEU A 232 26.24 3.65 -2.50
N ALA A 233 25.07 4.26 -2.67
CA ALA A 233 24.89 5.71 -2.69
C ALA A 233 25.30 6.35 -1.35
N ALA A 234 24.88 5.79 -0.21
CA ALA A 234 25.18 6.31 1.11
C ALA A 234 26.69 6.31 1.44
N LEU A 235 27.47 5.42 0.82
CA LEU A 235 28.93 5.33 0.97
C LEU A 235 29.70 6.11 -0.12
N SER A 236 28.99 6.63 -1.13
CA SER A 236 29.57 7.37 -2.25
C SER A 236 29.75 8.86 -1.91
N ALA A 237 30.54 9.55 -2.74
CA ALA A 237 30.74 10.99 -2.61
C ALA A 237 29.45 11.80 -2.88
N ASP A 238 29.42 13.02 -2.34
CA ASP A 238 28.38 14.01 -2.65
C ASP A 238 28.33 14.30 -4.16
N ALA A 239 27.13 14.61 -4.65
CA ALA A 239 26.98 15.18 -5.99
C ALA A 239 27.24 16.68 -5.92
N LEU A 240 28.07 17.22 -6.81
CA LEU A 240 28.42 18.63 -6.85
C LEU A 240 27.74 19.33 -8.02
N PHE A 241 27.16 20.50 -7.73
CA PHE A 241 26.42 21.30 -8.69
C PHE A 241 26.86 22.75 -8.66
N ASP A 242 27.02 23.33 -9.83
CA ASP A 242 27.04 24.78 -9.97
C ASP A 242 25.61 25.27 -10.18
N VAL A 243 25.19 26.21 -9.33
CA VAL A 243 23.88 26.84 -9.41
C VAL A 243 24.10 28.31 -9.74
N THR A 244 23.56 28.72 -10.87
CA THR A 244 23.55 30.12 -11.32
C THR A 244 22.13 30.66 -11.18
N LYS A 245 21.97 31.80 -10.52
CA LYS A 245 20.72 32.55 -10.51
C LYS A 245 20.98 33.92 -11.10
N LEU A 246 20.18 34.30 -12.08
CA LEU A 246 20.25 35.62 -12.70
C LEU A 246 18.94 36.36 -12.44
N VAL A 247 19.06 37.63 -12.10
CA VAL A 247 17.97 38.60 -12.18
C VAL A 247 18.37 39.64 -13.22
N VAL A 248 17.49 39.85 -14.19
CA VAL A 248 17.65 40.81 -15.27
C VAL A 248 16.67 41.95 -15.04
N ALA A 249 17.14 43.20 -15.19
CA ALA A 249 16.32 44.39 -15.10
C ALA A 249 16.20 45.06 -16.47
N ILE A 250 14.98 45.48 -16.79
CA ILE A 250 14.68 46.37 -17.92
C ILE A 250 14.20 47.69 -17.32
N ASP A 251 14.99 48.75 -17.48
CA ASP A 251 14.58 50.08 -17.07
C ASP A 251 13.54 50.64 -18.05
N LEU A 252 12.49 51.22 -17.50
CA LEU A 252 11.46 51.91 -18.28
C LEU A 252 11.27 53.32 -17.72
N PRO A 253 10.94 54.30 -18.58
CA PRO A 253 10.75 55.69 -18.15
C PRO A 253 9.49 55.87 -17.31
N GLU A 254 8.47 55.03 -17.50
CA GLU A 254 7.18 55.12 -16.84
C GLU A 254 6.69 53.75 -16.37
N PRO A 255 5.81 53.70 -15.36
CA PRO A 255 5.14 52.47 -14.94
C PRO A 255 4.32 51.83 -16.07
N VAL A 256 4.27 50.49 -16.09
CA VAL A 256 3.50 49.73 -17.08
C VAL A 256 2.44 48.92 -16.35
N ALA A 257 1.16 49.13 -16.69
CA ALA A 257 0.03 48.44 -16.07
C ALA A 257 0.07 48.49 -14.52
N GLY A 258 0.47 49.63 -13.95
CA GLY A 258 0.59 49.82 -12.49
C GLY A 258 1.84 49.19 -11.84
N LEU A 259 2.70 48.53 -12.63
CA LEU A 259 3.97 47.99 -12.17
C LEU A 259 5.07 49.05 -12.28
N ALA A 260 5.78 49.30 -11.18
CA ALA A 260 6.88 50.25 -11.15
C ALA A 260 8.13 49.69 -11.88
N PRO A 261 8.88 50.53 -12.61
CA PRO A 261 10.17 50.13 -13.16
C PRO A 261 11.24 49.97 -12.06
N PRO A 262 12.29 49.17 -12.29
CA PRO A 262 12.52 48.35 -13.49
C PRO A 262 11.69 47.07 -13.49
N LEU A 263 11.36 46.56 -14.69
CA LEU A 263 10.77 45.23 -14.83
C LEU A 263 11.85 44.18 -14.56
N ARG A 264 11.55 43.19 -13.72
CA ARG A 264 12.51 42.20 -13.24
C ARG A 264 12.17 40.79 -13.70
N PHE A 265 13.15 40.12 -14.28
CA PHE A 265 13.04 38.75 -14.78
C PHE A 265 14.05 37.88 -14.06
N ARG A 266 13.66 36.66 -13.67
CA ARG A 266 14.56 35.72 -12.99
C ARG A 266 14.70 34.41 -13.75
N THR A 267 15.90 33.83 -13.71
CA THR A 267 16.17 32.48 -14.18
C THR A 267 17.13 31.76 -13.25
N ARG A 268 17.12 30.42 -13.31
CA ARG A 268 18.00 29.57 -12.49
C ARG A 268 18.54 28.41 -13.31
N GLY A 269 19.85 28.41 -13.50
CA GLY A 269 20.64 27.30 -14.03
C GLY A 269 21.12 26.37 -12.93
N ARG A 270 21.30 25.11 -13.29
CA ARG A 270 21.89 24.08 -12.43
C ARG A 270 22.63 23.09 -13.33
N VAL A 271 23.93 22.92 -13.09
CA VAL A 271 24.79 22.00 -13.84
C VAL A 271 25.48 21.06 -12.87
N CYS A 272 25.43 19.75 -13.13
CA CYS A 272 26.10 18.74 -12.33
C CYS A 272 27.56 18.61 -12.77
N ARG A 273 28.50 19.03 -11.91
CA ARG A 273 29.95 18.91 -12.17
C ARG A 273 30.49 17.54 -11.74
N GLN A 274 29.91 16.96 -10.69
CA GLN A 274 30.26 15.64 -10.19
C GLN A 274 28.99 14.87 -9.83
N GLN A 275 28.80 13.70 -10.43
CA GLN A 275 27.61 12.88 -10.18
C GLN A 275 27.58 12.30 -8.76
N GLY A 276 28.75 11.91 -8.22
CA GLY A 276 28.83 11.24 -6.92
C GLY A 276 27.85 10.07 -6.83
N TRP A 277 27.09 10.00 -5.74
CA TRP A 277 26.06 9.00 -5.51
C TRP A 277 24.96 8.93 -6.59
N ARG A 278 24.73 9.99 -7.38
CA ARG A 278 23.71 9.99 -8.45
C ARG A 278 24.07 9.08 -9.61
N ALA A 279 25.35 8.69 -9.76
CA ALA A 279 25.75 7.70 -10.76
C ALA A 279 25.16 6.31 -10.45
N ILE A 280 24.96 5.98 -9.17
CA ILE A 280 24.47 4.67 -8.73
C ILE A 280 22.97 4.65 -8.42
N ASP A 281 22.42 5.70 -7.81
CA ASP A 281 20.97 5.90 -7.62
C ASP A 281 20.55 7.20 -8.30
N PRO A 282 20.45 7.23 -9.65
CA PRO A 282 20.11 8.45 -10.36
C PRO A 282 18.71 8.89 -9.95
N PRO A 283 18.51 10.19 -9.64
CA PRO A 283 17.16 10.73 -9.58
C PRO A 283 16.52 10.63 -10.99
N GLY A 284 15.22 10.92 -11.09
CA GLY A 284 14.51 10.88 -12.38
C GLY A 284 15.15 11.78 -13.46
N LYS A 285 14.48 11.91 -14.61
CA LYS A 285 14.99 12.71 -15.75
C LYS A 285 15.23 14.16 -15.31
N GLN A 286 16.50 14.54 -15.14
CA GLN A 286 16.93 15.91 -14.86
C GLN A 286 17.71 16.42 -16.07
N VAL A 287 17.34 17.60 -16.56
CA VAL A 287 18.06 18.31 -17.61
C VAL A 287 18.85 19.42 -16.95
N ASP A 288 20.16 19.40 -17.12
CA ASP A 288 21.03 20.47 -16.66
C ASP A 288 20.84 21.69 -17.57
N LEU A 289 20.69 22.86 -16.95
CA LEU A 289 20.57 24.14 -17.63
C LEU A 289 21.80 24.97 -17.29
N GLU A 290 22.70 25.10 -18.27
CA GLU A 290 23.84 26.00 -18.18
C GLU A 290 23.40 27.40 -18.63
N LEU A 291 23.73 28.40 -17.82
CA LEU A 291 23.44 29.82 -18.10
C LEU A 291 24.74 30.53 -18.48
N PRO A 292 24.69 31.60 -19.29
CA PRO A 292 25.88 32.32 -19.70
C PRO A 292 26.63 32.92 -18.51
N ALA A 293 27.94 33.08 -18.70
CA ALA A 293 28.83 33.68 -17.71
C ALA A 293 28.75 35.21 -17.77
N VAL A 294 27.67 35.78 -17.22
CA VAL A 294 27.46 37.24 -17.08
C VAL A 294 27.63 37.71 -15.62
N GLU A 295 28.10 38.94 -15.44
CA GLU A 295 28.30 39.64 -14.17
C GLU A 295 27.24 40.73 -13.94
N GLU A 296 27.18 41.28 -12.73
CA GLU A 296 26.27 42.39 -12.44
C GLU A 296 26.61 43.62 -13.30
N ALA A 297 25.56 44.33 -13.73
CA ALA A 297 25.61 45.44 -14.67
C ALA A 297 25.98 45.07 -16.13
N ASP A 298 26.24 43.81 -16.46
CA ASP A 298 26.48 43.40 -17.85
C ASP A 298 25.28 43.77 -18.75
N PRO A 299 25.54 44.36 -19.92
CA PRO A 299 24.48 44.74 -20.84
C PRO A 299 23.92 43.50 -21.56
N LEU A 300 22.60 43.48 -21.69
CA LEU A 300 21.84 42.46 -22.38
C LEU A 300 20.89 43.13 -23.38
N LEU A 301 20.50 42.39 -24.41
CA LEU A 301 19.41 42.77 -25.31
C LEU A 301 18.24 41.78 -25.14
N THR A 302 17.02 42.30 -25.08
CA THR A 302 15.83 41.47 -25.14
C THR A 302 15.54 41.13 -26.60
N VAL A 303 15.60 39.85 -26.96
CA VAL A 303 15.47 39.38 -28.36
C VAL A 303 14.18 38.60 -28.61
N GLY A 304 13.38 38.39 -27.57
CA GLY A 304 12.06 37.80 -27.68
C GLY A 304 11.28 37.92 -26.38
N THR A 305 9.99 38.18 -26.47
CA THR A 305 9.06 38.21 -25.33
C THR A 305 7.81 37.41 -25.67
N GLU A 306 7.33 36.63 -24.71
CA GLU A 306 6.09 35.88 -24.83
C GLU A 306 5.26 36.00 -23.55
N SER A 307 3.94 36.14 -23.72
CA SER A 307 2.97 35.96 -22.65
C SER A 307 2.42 34.54 -22.76
N VAL A 308 2.57 33.75 -21.70
CA VAL A 308 2.17 32.36 -21.66
C VAL A 308 0.99 32.21 -20.72
N GLU A 309 -0.14 31.79 -21.27
CA GLU A 309 -1.33 31.43 -20.49
C GLU A 309 -1.08 30.13 -19.71
N GLY A 310 -1.50 30.13 -18.45
CA GLY A 310 -1.48 28.99 -17.55
C GLY A 310 -2.77 28.90 -16.75
N VAL A 311 -3.04 27.71 -16.23
CA VAL A 311 -4.20 27.45 -15.36
C VAL A 311 -3.72 26.72 -14.12
N THR A 312 -4.13 27.18 -12.94
CA THR A 312 -3.80 26.52 -11.68
C THR A 312 -4.39 25.11 -11.65
N ARG A 313 -3.74 24.19 -10.95
CA ARG A 313 -4.13 22.78 -10.92
C ARG A 313 -4.50 22.37 -9.50
N PRO A 314 -5.52 21.52 -9.31
CA PRO A 314 -5.84 21.00 -7.99
C PRO A 314 -4.67 20.17 -7.44
N PRO A 315 -4.59 19.98 -6.12
CA PRO A 315 -3.64 19.06 -5.53
C PRO A 315 -3.85 17.65 -6.11
N ARG A 316 -2.79 16.86 -6.26
CA ARG A 316 -2.96 15.48 -6.76
C ARG A 316 -3.71 14.63 -5.74
N PRO A 317 -4.54 13.66 -6.18
CA PRO A 317 -5.01 12.61 -5.30
C PRO A 317 -3.85 11.94 -4.57
N HIS A 318 -4.11 11.38 -3.39
CA HIS A 318 -3.11 10.57 -2.73
C HIS A 318 -2.79 9.33 -3.56
N ASN A 319 -1.54 8.90 -3.60
CA ASN A 319 -1.11 7.53 -3.90
C ASN A 319 -0.46 6.92 -2.65
N ASP A 320 -0.05 5.64 -2.68
CA ASP A 320 0.61 4.99 -1.54
C ASP A 320 1.79 5.81 -1.01
N ALA A 321 2.65 6.33 -1.89
CA ALA A 321 3.84 7.08 -1.46
C ALA A 321 3.49 8.38 -0.72
N SER A 322 2.57 9.17 -1.29
CA SER A 322 2.13 10.43 -0.68
C SER A 322 1.32 10.21 0.59
N LEU A 323 0.47 9.17 0.66
CA LEU A 323 -0.31 8.86 1.84
C LEU A 323 0.58 8.37 2.97
N LEU A 324 1.52 7.47 2.69
CA LEU A 324 2.51 7.02 3.68
C LEU A 324 3.33 8.20 4.22
N ARG A 325 3.71 9.16 3.37
CA ARG A 325 4.37 10.38 3.81
C ARG A 325 3.46 11.19 4.74
N SER A 326 2.20 11.42 4.36
CA SER A 326 1.24 12.12 5.23
C SER A 326 1.03 11.41 6.56
N MET A 327 1.01 10.07 6.57
CA MET A 327 0.94 9.29 7.82
C MET A 327 2.20 9.47 8.66
N GLU A 328 3.39 9.39 8.07
CA GLU A 328 4.68 9.59 8.73
C GLU A 328 4.84 10.99 9.33
N THR A 329 4.34 12.03 8.63
CA THR A 329 4.48 13.43 9.03
C THR A 329 3.24 14.01 9.70
N ALA A 330 2.22 13.19 10.01
CA ALA A 330 0.93 13.65 10.50
C ALA A 330 1.01 14.57 11.73
N GLY A 331 2.02 14.38 12.58
CA GLY A 331 2.26 15.22 13.76
C GLY A 331 2.79 16.61 13.49
N ARG A 332 3.25 16.92 12.27
CA ARG A 332 3.76 18.26 11.92
C ARG A 332 2.66 19.30 11.74
N GLU A 333 1.45 18.83 11.45
CA GLU A 333 0.26 19.67 11.27
C GLU A 333 -0.46 19.95 12.59
N LEU A 334 0.11 19.52 13.73
CA LEU A 334 -0.44 19.79 15.06
C LEU A 334 0.01 21.15 15.55
N ASP A 335 -0.94 21.94 16.07
CA ASP A 335 -0.66 23.27 16.64
C ASP A 335 0.14 23.17 17.96
N ASP A 336 -0.05 22.10 18.74
CA ASP A 336 0.68 21.86 19.97
C ASP A 336 2.08 21.28 19.69
N GLU A 337 3.13 22.06 20.00
CA GLU A 337 4.52 21.66 19.78
C GLU A 337 4.96 20.42 20.56
N ALA A 338 4.37 20.18 21.75
CA ALA A 338 4.67 19.02 22.57
C ALA A 338 4.06 17.74 21.95
N LEU A 339 2.80 17.81 21.50
CA LEU A 339 2.17 16.71 20.75
C LEU A 339 2.88 16.45 19.41
N ALA A 340 3.23 17.53 18.70
CA ALA A 340 4.01 17.43 17.47
C ALA A 340 5.36 16.74 17.70
N ARG A 341 6.01 16.99 18.86
CA ARG A 341 7.26 16.34 19.26
C ARG A 341 7.10 14.85 19.53
N VAL A 342 6.04 14.43 20.23
CA VAL A 342 5.74 13.02 20.49
C VAL A 342 5.54 12.25 19.19
N MET A 343 4.93 12.88 18.19
CA MET A 343 4.71 12.25 16.89
C MET A 343 5.96 12.19 15.99
N ARG A 344 7.07 12.85 16.35
CA ARG A 344 8.32 12.79 15.57
C ARG A 344 8.90 11.38 15.66
N GLY A 345 8.78 10.61 14.57
CA GLY A 345 9.31 9.24 14.45
C GLY A 345 8.22 8.21 14.23
N CYS A 346 7.15 8.24 15.03
CA CYS A 346 6.06 7.25 14.92
C CYS A 346 4.98 7.66 13.90
N GLY A 347 4.65 8.95 13.76
CA GLY A 347 3.53 9.39 12.90
C GLY A 347 2.21 8.67 13.23
N LEU A 348 1.33 8.57 12.24
CA LEU A 348 0.11 7.75 12.32
C LEU A 348 0.40 6.28 12.04
N GLY A 349 0.58 5.53 13.13
CA GLY A 349 0.88 4.10 13.12
C GLY A 349 2.34 3.80 12.79
N THR A 350 2.85 2.67 13.30
CA THR A 350 4.23 2.24 13.07
C THR A 350 4.48 1.83 11.62
N PRO A 351 5.72 1.90 11.09
CA PRO A 351 6.00 1.50 9.70
C PRO A 351 5.49 0.12 9.32
N ALA A 352 5.49 -0.83 10.27
CA ALA A 352 4.97 -2.19 10.07
C ALA A 352 3.45 -2.26 9.84
N THR A 353 2.68 -1.25 10.27
CA THR A 353 1.21 -1.26 10.25
C THR A 353 0.59 -0.34 9.20
N ARG A 354 1.31 0.69 8.72
CA ARG A 354 0.78 1.67 7.76
C ARG A 354 0.25 1.02 6.47
N ALA A 355 1.01 0.09 5.89
CA ALA A 355 0.61 -0.65 4.70
C ALA A 355 -0.68 -1.48 4.93
N ALA A 356 -0.76 -2.17 6.06
CA ALA A 356 -1.93 -2.97 6.43
C ALA A 356 -3.16 -2.09 6.69
N ILE A 357 -2.99 -0.91 7.30
CA ILE A 357 -4.06 0.07 7.49
C ILE A 357 -4.66 0.47 6.13
N LEU A 358 -3.82 0.83 5.16
CA LEU A 358 -4.28 1.15 3.80
C LEU A 358 -4.99 -0.05 3.15
N GLN A 359 -4.43 -1.26 3.29
CA GLN A 359 -5.05 -2.47 2.74
C GLN A 359 -6.44 -2.72 3.34
N VAL A 360 -6.62 -2.52 4.65
CA VAL A 360 -7.93 -2.65 5.31
C VAL A 360 -8.95 -1.64 4.77
N LEU A 361 -8.54 -0.40 4.49
CA LEU A 361 -9.44 0.61 3.91
C LEU A 361 -9.92 0.21 2.50
N LEU A 362 -9.03 -0.38 1.70
CA LEU A 362 -9.34 -0.90 0.37
C LEU A 362 -10.27 -2.14 0.45
N ASP A 363 -9.93 -3.10 1.31
CA ASP A 363 -10.72 -4.34 1.49
C ASP A 363 -12.14 -4.08 2.00
N ARG A 364 -12.28 -3.05 2.86
CA ARG A 364 -13.59 -2.59 3.37
C ARG A 364 -14.33 -1.68 2.38
N LYS A 365 -13.73 -1.35 1.24
CA LYS A 365 -14.28 -0.45 0.22
C LYS A 365 -14.61 0.96 0.74
N TYR A 366 -13.81 1.47 1.68
CA TYR A 366 -13.86 2.88 2.08
C TYR A 366 -12.97 3.75 1.19
N ALA A 367 -11.92 3.15 0.63
CA ALA A 367 -11.11 3.74 -0.41
C ALA A 367 -11.01 2.77 -1.59
N GLU A 368 -10.65 3.28 -2.76
CA GLU A 368 -10.42 2.51 -3.97
C GLU A 368 -9.20 3.03 -4.73
N ARG A 369 -8.61 2.17 -5.56
CA ARG A 369 -7.52 2.53 -6.47
C ARG A 369 -8.10 2.93 -7.82
N ARG A 370 -7.77 4.13 -8.31
CA ARG A 370 -8.00 4.57 -9.69
C ARG A 370 -6.64 4.79 -10.36
N GLY A 371 -6.16 3.75 -11.05
CA GLY A 371 -4.76 3.73 -11.49
C GLY A 371 -3.82 3.72 -10.28
N LYS A 372 -2.92 4.71 -10.19
CA LYS A 372 -2.01 4.89 -9.04
C LYS A 372 -2.66 5.67 -7.89
N ASP A 373 -3.79 6.31 -8.13
CA ASP A 373 -4.43 7.21 -7.19
C ASP A 373 -5.35 6.43 -6.24
N LEU A 374 -5.44 6.91 -5.01
CA LEU A 374 -6.32 6.47 -3.94
C LEU A 374 -7.43 7.50 -3.83
N ARG A 375 -8.67 7.03 -3.96
CA ARG A 375 -9.89 7.85 -3.86
C ARG A 375 -10.77 7.31 -2.76
N ALA A 376 -11.45 8.19 -2.04
CA ALA A 376 -12.50 7.80 -1.13
C ALA A 376 -13.72 7.31 -1.92
N THR A 377 -14.35 6.24 -1.47
CA THR A 377 -15.64 5.80 -2.02
C THR A 377 -16.76 6.62 -1.38
N PRO A 378 -17.99 6.64 -1.94
CA PRO A 378 -19.15 7.26 -1.29
C PRO A 378 -19.36 6.77 0.15
N ALA A 379 -19.11 5.47 0.39
CA ALA A 379 -19.17 4.86 1.70
C ALA A 379 -18.07 5.37 2.65
N GLY A 380 -16.86 5.62 2.15
CA GLY A 380 -15.76 6.19 2.94
C GLY A 380 -16.00 7.65 3.30
N ILE A 381 -16.49 8.46 2.35
CA ILE A 381 -16.86 9.86 2.57
C ILE A 381 -17.93 9.95 3.65
N ALA A 382 -19.03 9.22 3.48
CA ALA A 382 -20.12 9.25 4.44
C ALA A 382 -19.73 8.74 5.82
N LEU A 383 -18.82 7.76 5.93
CA LEU A 383 -18.29 7.35 7.22
C LEU A 383 -17.57 8.50 7.92
N ILE A 384 -16.71 9.23 7.21
CA ILE A 384 -15.96 10.35 7.79
C ILE A 384 -16.88 11.51 8.16
N GLU A 385 -17.86 11.83 7.31
CA GLU A 385 -18.84 12.89 7.57
C GLU A 385 -19.77 12.56 8.75
N ALA A 386 -20.10 11.28 8.93
CA ALA A 386 -21.00 10.82 10.00
C ALA A 386 -20.34 10.79 11.39
N ILE A 387 -19.02 10.90 11.50
CA ILE A 387 -18.33 10.92 12.80
C ILE A 387 -18.43 12.34 13.38
N PRO A 388 -19.12 12.57 14.51
CA PRO A 388 -19.29 13.90 15.10
C PRO A 388 -18.08 14.34 15.95
N VAL A 389 -17.16 13.41 16.24
CA VAL A 389 -15.99 13.66 17.09
C VAL A 389 -14.76 13.84 16.20
N ASP A 390 -14.32 15.09 16.01
CA ASP A 390 -13.22 15.40 15.09
C ASP A 390 -11.88 14.80 15.53
N ALA A 391 -11.65 14.62 16.83
CA ALA A 391 -10.47 13.93 17.36
C ALA A 391 -10.28 12.52 16.76
N LEU A 392 -11.37 11.81 16.40
CA LEU A 392 -11.29 10.48 15.77
C LEU A 392 -10.83 10.51 14.31
N LYS A 393 -10.86 11.69 13.69
CA LYS A 393 -10.44 11.95 12.30
C LYS A 393 -9.03 12.55 12.24
N SER A 394 -8.50 12.99 13.39
CA SER A 394 -7.22 13.70 13.50
C SER A 394 -6.08 12.79 13.95
N ALA A 395 -4.85 13.22 13.68
CA ALA A 395 -3.63 12.62 14.20
C ALA A 395 -3.39 12.97 15.68
N GLU A 396 -3.99 14.05 16.15
CA GLU A 396 -3.88 14.59 17.50
C GLU A 396 -4.20 13.56 18.59
N LEU A 397 -5.35 12.90 18.50
CA LEU A 397 -5.72 11.85 19.46
C LEU A 397 -4.70 10.71 19.49
N THR A 398 -4.09 10.39 18.34
CA THR A 398 -3.02 9.39 18.30
C THR A 398 -1.76 9.91 19.01
N ALA A 399 -1.40 11.17 18.81
CA ALA A 399 -0.28 11.82 19.51
C ALA A 399 -0.43 11.76 21.03
N GLU A 400 -1.62 12.12 21.53
CA GLU A 400 -1.92 12.12 22.96
C GLU A 400 -1.75 10.73 23.57
N TRP A 401 -2.33 9.70 22.94
CA TRP A 401 -2.23 8.34 23.45
C TRP A 401 -0.81 7.78 23.39
N GLU A 402 -0.07 8.00 22.29
CA GLU A 402 1.33 7.56 22.18
C GLU A 402 2.22 8.25 23.22
N GLY A 403 1.98 9.54 23.49
CA GLY A 403 2.69 10.29 24.52
C GLY A 403 2.46 9.71 25.91
N ARG A 404 1.21 9.35 26.22
CA ARG A 404 0.88 8.69 27.48
C ARG A 404 1.40 7.27 27.59
N LEU A 405 1.37 6.49 26.51
CA LEU A 405 1.98 5.15 26.50
C LEU A 405 3.48 5.22 26.77
N THR A 406 4.16 6.24 26.23
CA THR A 406 5.56 6.52 26.53
C THR A 406 5.76 6.83 28.01
N GLN A 407 4.92 7.68 28.59
CA GLN A 407 4.96 7.98 30.03
C GLN A 407 4.73 6.73 30.90
N VAL A 408 3.83 5.83 30.50
CA VAL A 408 3.64 4.55 31.20
C VAL A 408 4.89 3.68 31.11
N ALA A 409 5.52 3.58 29.94
CA ALA A 409 6.73 2.78 29.73
C ALA A 409 7.92 3.29 30.57
N GLU A 410 8.01 4.61 30.76
CA GLU A 410 9.04 5.26 31.58
C GLU A 410 8.65 5.39 33.07
N ALA A 411 7.56 4.73 33.49
CA ALA A 411 7.02 4.79 34.85
C ALA A 411 6.65 6.20 35.35
N ARG A 412 6.33 7.13 34.43
CA ARG A 412 5.83 8.48 34.68
C ARG A 412 4.30 8.60 34.72
N ASP A 413 3.58 7.59 34.21
CA ASP A 413 2.12 7.44 34.35
C ASP A 413 1.79 6.00 34.83
N ARG A 414 0.66 5.82 35.50
CA ARG A 414 0.19 4.49 35.96
C ARG A 414 -0.74 3.89 34.93
N ARG A 415 -0.49 2.64 34.55
CA ARG A 415 -1.33 1.86 33.62
C ARG A 415 -2.82 1.92 33.98
N ASP A 416 -3.16 1.80 35.25
CA ASP A 416 -4.58 1.79 35.67
C ASP A 416 -5.24 3.16 35.51
N ALA A 417 -4.51 4.25 35.75
CA ALA A 417 -5.00 5.61 35.51
C ALA A 417 -5.18 5.86 34.00
N PHE A 418 -4.19 5.46 33.19
CA PHE A 418 -4.29 5.49 31.74
C PHE A 418 -5.53 4.75 31.21
N MET A 419 -5.74 3.51 31.63
CA MET A 419 -6.89 2.72 31.19
C MET A 419 -8.24 3.29 31.68
N HIS A 420 -8.26 3.92 32.85
CA HIS A 420 -9.43 4.64 33.35
C HIS A 420 -9.79 5.81 32.41
N ASP A 421 -8.82 6.62 32.04
CA ASP A 421 -9.03 7.77 31.15
C ASP A 421 -9.45 7.33 29.73
N VAL A 422 -8.84 6.26 29.20
CA VAL A 422 -9.28 5.64 27.94
C VAL A 422 -10.76 5.24 28.01
N SER A 423 -11.19 4.66 29.13
CA SER A 423 -12.57 4.22 29.33
C SER A 423 -13.53 5.40 29.41
N THR A 424 -13.14 6.46 30.13
CA THR A 424 -13.91 7.71 30.24
C THR A 424 -14.04 8.40 28.88
N HIS A 425 -12.95 8.51 28.14
CA HIS A 425 -12.95 9.09 26.79
C HIS A 425 -13.84 8.29 25.83
N LEU A 426 -13.75 6.95 25.88
CA LEU A 426 -14.62 6.07 25.08
C LEU A 426 -16.10 6.25 25.43
N ALA A 427 -16.45 6.37 26.71
CA ALA A 427 -17.82 6.64 27.13
C ALA A 427 -18.36 7.97 26.58
N GLY A 428 -17.51 9.01 26.57
CA GLY A 428 -17.83 10.29 25.93
C GLY A 428 -18.09 10.15 24.43
N ILE A 429 -17.21 9.46 23.70
CA ILE A 429 -17.38 9.18 22.27
C ILE A 429 -18.70 8.43 21.99
N VAL A 430 -18.99 7.38 22.75
CA VAL A 430 -20.22 6.59 22.59
C VAL A 430 -21.46 7.46 22.83
N THR A 431 -21.41 8.35 23.81
CA THR A 431 -22.51 9.29 24.12
C THR A 431 -22.73 10.27 22.97
N ALA A 432 -21.66 10.88 22.45
CA ALA A 432 -21.74 11.78 21.30
C ALA A 432 -22.30 11.08 20.05
N LEU A 433 -21.88 9.84 19.79
CA LEU A 433 -22.38 9.04 18.68
C LEU A 433 -23.85 8.64 18.82
N ARG A 434 -24.35 8.42 20.04
CA ARG A 434 -25.79 8.13 20.27
C ARG A 434 -26.68 9.34 20.03
N GLY A 435 -26.18 10.54 20.32
CA GLY A 435 -26.91 11.80 20.11
C GLY A 435 -26.85 12.30 18.67
N ALA A 436 -25.96 11.77 17.84
CA ALA A 436 -25.83 12.19 16.45
C ALA A 436 -26.86 11.50 15.54
N GLU A 437 -27.57 12.30 14.74
CA GLU A 437 -28.36 11.77 13.61
C GLU A 437 -27.41 11.28 12.51
N LEU A 438 -26.98 10.02 12.62
CA LEU A 438 -26.19 9.37 11.57
C LEU A 438 -27.03 9.28 10.29
N ARG A 439 -26.72 10.08 9.28
CA ARG A 439 -27.28 9.91 7.93
C ARG A 439 -26.63 8.68 7.25
N VAL A 440 -27.16 7.49 7.54
CA VAL A 440 -26.66 6.18 7.03
C VAL A 440 -26.91 5.98 5.52
N ALA A 441 -27.51 6.95 4.82
CA ALA A 441 -27.99 6.84 3.44
C ALA A 441 -26.94 6.37 2.41
N ALA A 442 -25.64 6.53 2.68
CA ALA A 442 -24.57 6.18 1.74
C ALA A 442 -24.15 4.69 1.72
N PHE A 443 -24.70 3.85 2.61
CA PHE A 443 -24.42 2.41 2.64
C PHE A 443 -25.49 1.54 1.97
N ASP A 444 -26.43 2.20 1.30
CA ASP A 444 -27.62 1.60 0.73
C ASP A 444 -27.35 1.19 -0.72
N GLY A 445 -27.05 -0.09 -0.93
CA GLY A 445 -27.08 -0.71 -2.25
C GLY A 445 -28.49 -0.82 -2.82
N PRO A 446 -28.67 -1.47 -3.99
CA PRO A 446 -29.97 -1.54 -4.64
C PRO A 446 -31.04 -2.18 -3.73
N VAL A 447 -32.28 -1.70 -3.88
CA VAL A 447 -33.45 -2.32 -3.25
C VAL A 447 -33.67 -3.70 -3.87
N ILE A 448 -33.64 -4.73 -3.02
CA ILE A 448 -33.82 -6.12 -3.42
C ILE A 448 -35.29 -6.50 -3.43
N GLY A 449 -36.07 -6.01 -2.45
CA GLY A 449 -37.51 -6.27 -2.33
C GLY A 449 -38.09 -5.81 -1.00
N ALA A 450 -39.39 -6.09 -0.78
CA ALA A 450 -40.08 -5.79 0.47
C ALA A 450 -39.70 -6.78 1.58
N CYS A 451 -39.58 -6.27 2.80
CA CYS A 451 -39.21 -7.04 3.98
C CYS A 451 -40.38 -7.92 4.44
N PRO A 452 -40.18 -9.24 4.60
CA PRO A 452 -41.25 -10.15 5.04
C PRO A 452 -41.64 -9.94 6.51
N ALA A 453 -40.85 -9.18 7.29
CA ALA A 453 -41.12 -8.93 8.70
C ALA A 453 -41.88 -7.61 8.97
N CYS A 454 -41.75 -6.59 8.11
CA CYS A 454 -42.36 -5.28 8.36
C CYS A 454 -42.84 -4.53 7.11
N GLY A 455 -42.72 -5.11 5.91
CA GLY A 455 -43.09 -4.46 4.65
C GLY A 455 -42.13 -3.37 4.15
N GLY A 456 -41.17 -2.92 4.97
CA GLY A 456 -40.15 -1.93 4.58
C GLY A 456 -39.19 -2.43 3.49
N GLN A 457 -38.38 -1.55 2.91
CA GLN A 457 -37.44 -1.93 1.86
C GLN A 457 -36.24 -2.71 2.41
N VAL A 458 -35.84 -3.79 1.73
CA VAL A 458 -34.59 -4.52 1.98
C VAL A 458 -33.57 -4.14 0.93
N ARG A 459 -32.39 -3.71 1.38
CA ARG A 459 -31.28 -3.28 0.52
C ARG A 459 -30.07 -4.17 0.68
N GLU A 460 -29.27 -4.23 -0.38
CA GLU A 460 -27.92 -4.78 -0.29
C GLU A 460 -27.02 -3.81 0.48
N ARG A 461 -26.33 -4.31 1.51
CA ARG A 461 -25.40 -3.55 2.34
C ARG A 461 -24.07 -4.31 2.44
N PRO A 462 -22.98 -3.69 2.91
CA PRO A 462 -21.73 -4.42 3.14
C PRO A 462 -21.95 -5.64 4.03
N ARG A 463 -21.64 -6.82 3.48
CA ARG A 463 -21.74 -8.15 4.10
C ARG A 463 -23.15 -8.67 4.39
N ARG A 464 -24.22 -7.91 4.17
CA ARG A 464 -25.60 -8.36 4.45
C ARG A 464 -26.62 -7.69 3.55
N TYR A 465 -27.78 -8.31 3.40
CA TYR A 465 -29.01 -7.70 2.92
C TYR A 465 -29.86 -7.39 4.14
N ALA A 466 -30.27 -6.14 4.35
CA ALA A 466 -31.00 -5.77 5.57
C ALA A 466 -32.13 -4.77 5.29
N CYS A 467 -33.14 -4.79 6.15
CA CYS A 467 -34.26 -3.85 6.09
C CYS A 467 -33.84 -2.43 6.49
N ASP A 468 -34.39 -1.43 5.81
CA ASP A 468 -34.11 0.00 6.05
C ASP A 468 -34.71 0.53 7.35
N ASN A 469 -35.71 -0.15 7.92
CA ASN A 469 -36.29 0.19 9.21
C ASN A 469 -35.38 -0.30 10.36
N VAL A 470 -34.12 0.15 10.37
CA VAL A 470 -33.11 -0.21 11.36
C VAL A 470 -33.54 0.26 12.74
N GLY A 471 -33.47 -0.63 13.74
CA GLY A 471 -33.90 -0.35 15.12
C GLY A 471 -35.31 -0.86 15.45
N THR A 472 -36.23 -0.83 14.48
CA THR A 472 -37.61 -1.37 14.63
C THR A 472 -37.79 -2.73 13.96
N CYS A 473 -37.05 -2.99 12.87
CA CYS A 473 -37.00 -4.27 12.17
C CYS A 473 -35.60 -4.89 12.24
N ARG A 474 -35.53 -6.23 12.43
CA ARG A 474 -34.28 -7.00 12.55
C ARG A 474 -34.06 -7.96 11.37
N PHE A 475 -34.78 -7.79 10.28
CA PHE A 475 -34.61 -8.64 9.11
C PHE A 475 -33.23 -8.41 8.49
N GLU A 476 -32.41 -9.46 8.45
CA GLU A 476 -31.15 -9.47 7.73
C GLU A 476 -30.79 -10.85 7.15
N VAL A 477 -30.04 -10.84 6.06
CA VAL A 477 -29.47 -12.03 5.41
C VAL A 477 -27.99 -11.77 5.14
N SER A 478 -27.09 -12.59 5.68
CA SER A 478 -25.66 -12.45 5.36
C SER A 478 -25.41 -12.71 3.86
N THR A 479 -24.52 -11.92 3.25
CA THR A 479 -24.02 -12.16 1.87
C THR A 479 -23.18 -13.43 1.77
N ARG A 480 -22.84 -14.07 2.90
CA ARG A 480 -22.17 -15.36 2.95
C ARG A 480 -22.72 -16.21 4.10
N ILE A 481 -23.27 -17.38 3.78
CA ILE A 481 -23.84 -18.34 4.74
C ILE A 481 -23.17 -19.69 4.50
N ALA A 482 -22.67 -20.34 5.57
CA ALA A 482 -21.99 -21.64 5.49
C ALA A 482 -20.94 -21.72 4.36
N LYS A 483 -20.06 -20.71 4.30
CA LYS A 483 -18.98 -20.52 3.30
C LYS A 483 -19.43 -20.31 1.84
N ARG A 484 -20.73 -20.23 1.56
CA ARG A 484 -21.29 -19.93 0.23
C ARG A 484 -21.72 -18.46 0.12
N ALA A 485 -21.39 -17.82 -1.00
CA ALA A 485 -21.89 -16.49 -1.32
C ALA A 485 -23.39 -16.53 -1.65
N ILE A 486 -24.15 -15.58 -1.11
CA ILE A 486 -25.59 -15.42 -1.32
C ILE A 486 -25.81 -14.27 -2.29
N SER A 487 -26.50 -14.52 -3.38
CA SER A 487 -26.75 -13.51 -4.41
C SER A 487 -28.02 -12.70 -4.13
N GLY A 488 -28.06 -11.45 -4.63
CA GLY A 488 -29.25 -10.61 -4.54
C GLY A 488 -30.49 -11.24 -5.19
N ARG A 489 -30.31 -12.07 -6.24
CA ARG A 489 -31.40 -12.85 -6.85
C ARG A 489 -32.00 -13.88 -5.88
N MET A 490 -31.14 -14.57 -5.13
CA MET A 490 -31.58 -15.56 -4.14
C MET A 490 -32.36 -14.88 -3.01
N VAL A 491 -31.87 -13.72 -2.54
CA VAL A 491 -32.58 -12.94 -1.52
C VAL A 491 -33.89 -12.40 -2.08
N LYS A 492 -33.92 -11.86 -3.30
CA LYS A 492 -35.15 -11.42 -3.96
C LYS A 492 -36.19 -12.54 -4.01
N GLN A 493 -35.80 -13.76 -4.37
CA GLN A 493 -36.69 -14.92 -4.37
C GLN A 493 -37.23 -15.25 -2.96
N LEU A 494 -36.37 -15.19 -1.93
CA LEU A 494 -36.77 -15.37 -0.54
C LEU A 494 -37.78 -14.30 -0.11
N LEU A 495 -37.56 -13.03 -0.48
CA LEU A 495 -38.45 -11.92 -0.14
C LEU A 495 -39.81 -12.03 -0.84
N THR A 496 -39.84 -12.46 -2.10
CA THR A 496 -41.08 -12.54 -2.89
C THR A 496 -41.90 -13.80 -2.64
N THR A 497 -41.24 -14.94 -2.43
CA THR A 497 -41.91 -16.26 -2.33
C THR A 497 -41.83 -16.87 -0.93
N GLY A 498 -41.21 -16.19 0.04
CA GLY A 498 -40.94 -16.70 1.40
C GLY A 498 -39.78 -17.70 1.49
N ARG A 499 -39.34 -18.26 0.35
CA ARG A 499 -38.24 -19.24 0.28
C ARG A 499 -37.43 -19.14 -1.02
N ALA A 500 -36.11 -19.21 -0.91
CA ALA A 500 -35.21 -19.42 -2.05
C ALA A 500 -35.02 -20.91 -2.32
N ALA A 501 -34.92 -21.28 -3.60
CA ALA A 501 -34.74 -22.66 -4.05
C ALA A 501 -33.43 -23.30 -3.53
N PRO A 502 -33.36 -24.65 -3.43
CA PRO A 502 -32.15 -25.33 -3.00
C PRO A 502 -30.98 -25.10 -3.95
N VAL A 503 -29.81 -24.81 -3.36
CA VAL A 503 -28.56 -24.63 -4.11
C VAL A 503 -27.43 -25.43 -3.46
N LYS A 504 -26.53 -25.97 -4.29
CA LYS A 504 -25.35 -26.72 -3.85
C LYS A 504 -24.24 -25.80 -3.33
N GLY A 505 -23.33 -26.36 -2.54
CA GLY A 505 -22.07 -25.71 -2.16
C GLY A 505 -22.09 -24.99 -0.81
N PHE A 506 -23.09 -25.26 0.03
CA PHE A 506 -22.98 -24.94 1.46
C PHE A 506 -22.07 -25.96 2.15
N LYS A 507 -21.25 -25.52 3.11
CA LYS A 507 -20.34 -26.39 3.86
C LYS A 507 -20.80 -26.55 5.31
N SER A 508 -20.99 -27.78 5.76
CA SER A 508 -21.32 -28.09 7.16
C SER A 508 -20.15 -27.84 8.10
N LYS A 509 -20.37 -27.91 9.42
CA LYS A 509 -19.29 -27.80 10.43
C LYS A 509 -18.19 -28.86 10.23
N ALA A 510 -18.55 -30.04 9.73
CA ALA A 510 -17.63 -31.13 9.40
C ALA A 510 -16.95 -30.98 8.02
N GLY A 511 -17.14 -29.84 7.34
CA GLY A 511 -16.52 -29.54 6.04
C GLY A 511 -17.20 -30.17 4.83
N LYS A 512 -18.23 -31.02 5.03
CA LYS A 512 -18.97 -31.68 3.94
C LYS A 512 -19.91 -30.72 3.23
N ASP A 513 -19.95 -30.82 1.90
CA ASP A 513 -20.86 -30.06 1.06
C ASP A 513 -22.30 -30.57 1.18
N PHE A 514 -23.27 -29.65 1.21
CA PHE A 514 -24.68 -29.95 1.19
C PHE A 514 -25.46 -28.98 0.31
N GLU A 515 -26.68 -29.40 -0.05
CA GLU A 515 -27.64 -28.66 -0.86
C GLU A 515 -28.81 -28.25 0.03
N ALA A 516 -29.16 -26.97 0.04
CA ALA A 516 -30.26 -26.45 0.86
C ALA A 516 -30.83 -25.18 0.24
N GLY A 517 -32.11 -24.91 0.47
CA GLY A 517 -32.71 -23.61 0.21
C GLY A 517 -32.67 -22.73 1.47
N LEU A 518 -33.04 -21.46 1.33
CA LEU A 518 -33.13 -20.52 2.46
C LEU A 518 -34.58 -20.05 2.61
N ARG A 519 -35.10 -19.99 3.82
CA ARG A 519 -36.44 -19.43 4.09
C ARG A 519 -36.39 -18.48 5.27
N TRP A 520 -37.27 -17.48 5.29
CA TRP A 520 -37.49 -16.67 6.49
C TRP A 520 -38.29 -17.48 7.51
N ASP A 521 -37.84 -17.47 8.76
CA ASP A 521 -38.56 -18.03 9.89
C ASP A 521 -39.09 -16.88 10.75
N ALA A 522 -40.42 -16.69 10.72
CA ALA A 522 -41.07 -15.57 11.40
C ALA A 522 -41.00 -15.67 12.93
N GLU A 523 -41.06 -16.88 13.48
CA GLU A 523 -40.96 -17.13 14.92
C GLU A 523 -39.55 -16.86 15.44
N GLN A 524 -38.54 -17.39 14.74
CA GLN A 524 -37.14 -17.23 15.13
C GLN A 524 -36.52 -15.92 14.63
N ARG A 525 -37.29 -15.13 13.87
CA ARG A 525 -36.89 -13.87 13.22
C ARG A 525 -35.52 -13.97 12.53
N LYS A 526 -35.29 -15.07 11.82
CA LYS A 526 -34.01 -15.34 11.14
C LYS A 526 -34.20 -16.15 9.86
N VAL A 527 -33.22 -16.08 8.97
CA VAL A 527 -33.17 -16.96 7.80
C VAL A 527 -32.62 -18.32 8.20
N VAL A 528 -33.34 -19.39 7.85
CA VAL A 528 -32.99 -20.78 8.15
C VAL A 528 -32.86 -21.61 6.86
N PHE A 529 -32.14 -22.72 6.95
CA PHE A 529 -32.08 -23.70 5.86
C PHE A 529 -33.38 -24.49 5.77
N TRP A 530 -33.78 -24.83 4.55
CA TRP A 530 -34.78 -25.86 4.28
C TRP A 530 -34.24 -26.83 3.23
N PHE A 531 -34.70 -28.08 3.29
CA PHE A 531 -34.24 -29.16 2.42
C PHE A 531 -35.44 -29.71 1.66
N GLU A 532 -35.24 -30.03 0.38
CA GLU A 532 -36.26 -30.68 -0.43
C GLU A 532 -36.28 -32.17 -0.12
N ASP A 533 -37.48 -32.73 0.07
CA ASP A 533 -37.66 -34.15 0.39
C ASP A 533 -37.22 -35.01 -0.79
N ARG A 534 -36.07 -35.69 -0.64
CA ARG A 534 -35.63 -36.72 -1.58
C ARG A 534 -36.10 -38.10 -1.08
N PRO A 535 -36.64 -38.97 -1.94
CA PRO A 535 -36.95 -40.34 -1.55
C PRO A 535 -35.66 -41.06 -1.10
N ARG A 536 -35.69 -41.65 0.10
CA ARG A 536 -34.54 -42.37 0.70
C ARG A 536 -34.11 -43.54 -0.20
N ARG A 537 -32.87 -43.52 -0.71
CA ARG A 537 -32.20 -44.74 -1.21
C ARG A 537 -31.81 -45.60 0.00
N THR A 538 -32.35 -46.81 0.08
CA THR A 538 -31.94 -47.85 1.03
C THR A 538 -30.49 -48.28 0.75
N ALA A 539 -29.69 -48.43 1.81
CA ALA A 539 -28.31 -48.90 1.72
C ALA A 539 -28.27 -50.43 1.54
N GLU A 540 -27.39 -50.94 0.67
CA GLU A 540 -27.11 -52.37 0.51
C GLU A 540 -26.40 -52.96 1.75
N PRO A 541 -26.72 -54.20 2.17
CA PRO A 541 -26.05 -54.86 3.28
C PRO A 541 -24.66 -55.41 2.90
N ALA A 542 -23.70 -55.34 3.82
CA ALA A 542 -22.33 -55.81 3.63
C ALA A 542 -22.20 -57.35 3.65
N ALA A 543 -21.27 -57.89 2.85
CA ALA A 543 -21.01 -59.33 2.68
C ALA A 543 -20.35 -60.00 3.92
N PRO A 544 -20.62 -61.29 4.19
CA PRO A 544 -20.13 -62.03 5.37
C PRO A 544 -18.64 -62.41 5.29
N THR A 545 -17.97 -62.40 6.45
CA THR A 545 -16.57 -62.82 6.68
C THR A 545 -16.49 -64.21 7.33
N ILE A 546 -15.48 -65.01 6.98
CA ILE A 546 -15.18 -66.33 7.55
C ILE A 546 -13.79 -66.30 8.19
N GLY A 547 -13.73 -66.50 9.51
CA GLY A 547 -12.50 -66.56 10.31
C GLY A 547 -12.17 -67.97 10.82
N GLU A 548 -11.06 -68.10 11.53
CA GLU A 548 -10.68 -69.33 12.24
C GLU A 548 -11.75 -69.70 13.30
N GLY A 549 -12.16 -70.97 13.34
CA GLY A 549 -13.26 -71.45 14.18
C GLY A 549 -14.65 -71.36 13.53
N ALA A 550 -14.82 -70.68 12.39
CA ALA A 550 -16.09 -70.67 11.66
C ALA A 550 -16.39 -72.06 11.06
N VAL A 551 -17.67 -72.36 10.82
CA VAL A 551 -18.08 -73.57 10.11
C VAL A 551 -17.53 -73.54 8.69
N CYS A 552 -16.91 -74.63 8.26
CA CYS A 552 -16.28 -74.76 6.96
C CYS A 552 -17.33 -74.56 5.85
N PRO A 553 -17.19 -73.55 4.98
CA PRO A 553 -18.19 -73.25 3.96
C PRO A 553 -18.25 -74.30 2.84
N ALA A 554 -17.26 -75.21 2.75
CA ALA A 554 -17.22 -76.24 1.73
C ALA A 554 -17.94 -77.54 2.13
N CYS A 555 -17.89 -77.92 3.42
CA CYS A 555 -18.53 -79.15 3.90
C CYS A 555 -19.65 -78.93 4.90
N GLY A 556 -19.81 -77.72 5.46
CA GLY A 556 -20.86 -77.40 6.44
C GLY A 556 -20.72 -78.06 7.81
N GLU A 557 -19.81 -79.01 7.98
CA GLU A 557 -19.70 -79.82 9.20
C GLU A 557 -18.36 -79.65 9.94
N GLY A 558 -17.25 -79.48 9.20
CA GLY A 558 -15.95 -79.19 9.81
C GLY A 558 -15.79 -77.72 10.19
N THR A 559 -14.75 -77.38 10.93
CA THR A 559 -14.41 -76.00 11.31
C THR A 559 -13.18 -75.52 10.54
N VAL A 560 -13.11 -74.21 10.26
CA VAL A 560 -11.95 -73.59 9.63
C VAL A 560 -10.80 -73.51 10.64
N ILE A 561 -9.68 -74.14 10.32
CA ILE A 561 -8.46 -74.18 11.13
C ILE A 561 -7.29 -73.57 10.38
N ARG A 562 -6.31 -73.02 11.12
CA ARG A 562 -5.10 -72.45 10.53
C ARG A 562 -4.04 -73.51 10.26
N GLY A 563 -3.74 -73.76 9.00
CA GLY A 563 -2.60 -74.58 8.56
C GLY A 563 -1.32 -73.75 8.40
N ARG A 564 -0.21 -74.39 8.01
CA ARG A 564 1.09 -73.71 7.82
C ARG A 564 1.09 -72.64 6.71
N SER A 565 0.30 -72.84 5.65
CA SER A 565 0.32 -71.97 4.47
C SER A 565 -1.04 -71.38 4.08
N ALA A 566 -2.12 -71.79 4.75
CA ALA A 566 -3.50 -71.48 4.39
C ALA A 566 -4.46 -71.85 5.53
N LEU A 567 -5.65 -71.26 5.54
CA LEU A 567 -6.79 -71.76 6.30
C LEU A 567 -7.34 -73.02 5.61
N GLY A 568 -7.66 -74.06 6.38
CA GLY A 568 -8.19 -75.33 5.88
C GLY A 568 -9.32 -75.88 6.77
N CYS A 569 -9.96 -76.97 6.37
CA CYS A 569 -11.02 -77.60 7.18
C CYS A 569 -10.43 -78.59 8.20
N SER A 570 -11.00 -78.68 9.42
CA SER A 570 -10.62 -79.68 10.42
C SER A 570 -10.85 -81.13 9.97
N ARG A 571 -11.81 -81.35 9.07
CA ARG A 571 -12.13 -82.65 8.47
C ARG A 571 -11.40 -82.93 7.14
N TRP A 572 -10.25 -82.30 6.91
CA TRP A 572 -9.50 -82.48 5.66
C TRP A 572 -9.05 -83.93 5.41
N ARG A 573 -8.79 -84.70 6.47
CA ARG A 573 -8.45 -86.14 6.38
C ARG A 573 -9.64 -87.02 5.97
N GLU A 574 -10.85 -86.48 6.08
CA GLU A 574 -12.10 -87.16 5.70
C GLU A 574 -12.56 -86.74 4.29
N GLY A 575 -11.70 -86.03 3.54
CA GLY A 575 -11.92 -85.68 2.14
C GLY A 575 -12.30 -84.22 1.88
N CYS A 576 -12.41 -83.37 2.91
CA CYS A 576 -12.74 -81.96 2.70
C CYS A 576 -11.55 -81.14 2.14
N GLY A 577 -11.65 -80.72 0.89
CA GLY A 577 -10.62 -79.95 0.18
C GLY A 577 -10.60 -78.43 0.43
N PHE A 578 -11.29 -77.92 1.45
CA PHE A 578 -11.35 -76.47 1.70
C PHE A 578 -9.96 -75.91 2.01
N ARG A 579 -9.53 -74.91 1.21
CA ARG A 579 -8.28 -74.20 1.40
C ARG A 579 -8.45 -72.74 0.99
N ALA A 580 -8.13 -71.80 1.87
CA ALA A 580 -8.19 -70.38 1.61
C ALA A 580 -6.89 -69.66 2.05
N PRO A 581 -6.41 -68.64 1.31
CA PRO A 581 -5.23 -67.88 1.70
C PRO A 581 -5.46 -67.11 3.02
N PHE A 582 -4.39 -66.71 3.70
CA PHE A 582 -4.54 -65.87 4.90
C PHE A 582 -5.10 -64.48 4.53
N PRO A 583 -5.89 -63.84 5.42
CA PRO A 583 -6.36 -62.48 5.18
C PRO A 583 -5.19 -61.50 5.07
N THR A 584 -5.18 -60.68 4.03
CA THR A 584 -4.14 -59.64 3.83
C THR A 584 -4.42 -58.43 4.73
N GLY A 585 -3.39 -57.91 5.40
CA GLY A 585 -3.47 -56.63 6.13
C GLY A 585 -3.84 -56.72 7.63
N GLY A 586 -3.49 -57.81 8.31
CA GLY A 586 -3.67 -57.94 9.77
C GLY A 586 -5.11 -58.23 10.24
N ALA A 587 -6.03 -58.50 9.32
CA ALA A 587 -7.39 -58.95 9.64
C ALA A 587 -7.39 -60.44 10.08
N SER A 588 -8.24 -60.79 11.04
CA SER A 588 -8.43 -62.17 11.52
C SER A 588 -9.29 -63.02 10.57
N ASP A 589 -10.16 -62.39 9.78
CA ASP A 589 -11.21 -63.07 9.00
C ASP A 589 -11.11 -62.77 7.50
N LEU A 590 -11.41 -63.80 6.69
CA LEU A 590 -11.42 -63.70 5.23
C LEU A 590 -12.80 -63.27 4.73
N ARG A 591 -12.88 -62.21 3.92
CA ARG A 591 -14.12 -61.87 3.19
C ARG A 591 -14.29 -62.82 2.02
N LEU A 592 -15.40 -63.55 1.95
CA LEU A 592 -15.76 -64.27 0.73
C LEU A 592 -16.41 -63.31 -0.28
N PRO A 593 -16.11 -63.44 -1.58
CA PRO A 593 -16.89 -62.77 -2.60
C PRO A 593 -18.34 -63.27 -2.53
N SER A 594 -19.31 -62.35 -2.57
CA SER A 594 -20.72 -62.70 -2.71
C SER A 594 -20.89 -63.56 -3.97
N SER A 595 -21.56 -64.71 -3.83
CA SER A 595 -21.72 -65.72 -4.88
C SER A 595 -22.32 -65.12 -6.16
N GLY A 596 -21.46 -64.74 -7.10
CA GLY A 596 -21.80 -64.53 -8.50
C GLY A 596 -21.69 -65.86 -9.24
N ARG A 597 -22.68 -66.17 -10.08
CA ARG A 597 -22.74 -67.35 -10.98
C ARG A 597 -21.40 -67.59 -11.72
N PRO A 598 -21.04 -68.85 -12.02
CA PRO A 598 -19.75 -69.18 -12.62
C PRO A 598 -19.63 -68.61 -14.05
N ALA A 599 -18.49 -67.99 -14.33
CA ALA A 599 -18.09 -67.63 -15.68
C ALA A 599 -17.59 -68.89 -16.40
N ASP A 600 -18.29 -69.28 -17.47
CA ASP A 600 -17.83 -70.28 -18.41
C ASP A 600 -16.58 -69.76 -19.15
N ARG A 601 -15.47 -70.49 -19.00
CA ARG A 601 -14.24 -70.34 -19.78
C ARG A 601 -13.80 -71.73 -20.22
N THR A 602 -14.30 -72.17 -21.36
CA THR A 602 -13.64 -73.22 -22.15
C THR A 602 -12.55 -72.58 -23.01
N ARG A 603 -11.34 -73.14 -22.93
CA ARG A 603 -10.20 -72.84 -23.81
C ARG A 603 -9.56 -74.17 -24.23
N GLY A 604 -9.41 -74.35 -25.55
CA GLY A 604 -8.69 -75.43 -26.22
C GLY A 604 -9.40 -75.72 -27.56
N GLY A 605 -8.78 -75.76 -28.73
CA GLY A 605 -7.39 -75.82 -29.15
C GLY A 605 -7.34 -76.67 -30.43
N ARG A 606 -6.80 -76.11 -31.52
CA ARG A 606 -6.32 -76.75 -32.79
C ARG A 606 -7.00 -78.01 -33.33
N SER A 607 -7.61 -77.87 -34.51
CA SER A 607 -7.27 -78.58 -35.77
C SER A 607 -7.93 -77.85 -36.93
#